data_AF-A0A1Y4R6P5-F1
#
_entry.id   AF-A0A1Y4R6P5-F1
#
_cell.length_a   1.000
_cell.length_b   1.000
_cell.length_c   1.000
_cell.angle_alpha   90.00
_cell.angle_beta   90.00
_cell.angle_gamma   90.00
#
_symmetry.space_group_name_H-M   'P 1'
#
loop_
_entity.id
_entity.type
_entity.pdbx_description
1 polymer ?
#
loop_
_entity_poly.entity_id
_entity_poly.type
_entity_poly.pdbx_seq_one_letter_code
_entity_poly.pdbx_strand_id
1 'polypeptide(L)'
;MHMKIKEVEKLLQINSQTIRYYEKLGFLKPKRDENGYRNYTQEDVQILRKIHFLRDLDIPLEMIQTILLNPDQFQNILNKHLKFLQAKIENLEEVQQKCFHLNQKNIPLLDAIIDGEFQNQPAHLHDEIKSIIHKASEFIKPYPVVTLGRKTTPFQFLKEIIFIFISTTLITMSFLLYFINTHTMTHIHWGLYLLSVILLTIIFIFILFHEKYYEFGIVDFYIFDSYKMKAKSIKAVLENTTHEIARHYLYKDICNVKIHVEKKIGGIGFGPVTYYNIIYQFHMRDGNHFQINSSLYQETSQDRKSVYEILDYHHVKIIDEQNLKQFFLQKNLSIYEYLEKRCT
;
A
#
# COMPACT_ATOMS: atom_id res chain seq x y z
N MET A 1 -10.81 -26.25 34.76
CA MET A 1 -12.26 -25.98 34.63
C MET A 1 -12.55 -25.74 33.17
N HIS A 2 -13.57 -26.37 32.61
CA HIS A 2 -13.92 -26.22 31.20
C HIS A 2 -15.33 -25.67 31.03
N MET A 3 -15.55 -24.84 30.02
CA MET A 3 -16.80 -24.13 29.80
C MET A 3 -17.37 -24.41 28.41
N LYS A 4 -18.69 -24.47 28.31
CA LYS A 4 -19.41 -24.50 27.02
C LYS A 4 -19.57 -23.10 26.47
N ILE A 5 -19.77 -22.99 25.15
CA ILE A 5 -19.89 -21.70 24.47
C ILE A 5 -20.96 -20.79 25.09
N LYS A 6 -22.07 -21.36 25.59
CA LYS A 6 -23.16 -20.62 26.25
C LYS A 6 -22.75 -20.04 27.60
N GLU A 7 -21.85 -20.71 28.31
CA GLU A 7 -21.32 -20.21 29.59
C GLU A 7 -20.33 -19.08 29.34
N VAL A 8 -19.48 -19.23 28.31
CA VAL A 8 -18.55 -18.18 27.87
C VAL A 8 -19.30 -16.94 27.36
N GLU A 9 -20.37 -17.11 26.59
CA GLU A 9 -21.25 -16.01 26.15
C GLU A 9 -21.78 -15.21 27.35
N LYS A 10 -22.33 -15.91 28.36
CA LYS A 10 -22.87 -15.25 29.57
C LYS A 10 -21.79 -14.55 30.39
N LEU A 11 -20.62 -15.16 30.48
CA LEU A 11 -19.52 -14.66 31.32
C LEU A 11 -18.83 -13.43 30.71
N LEU A 12 -18.70 -13.38 29.38
CA LEU A 12 -18.01 -12.29 28.67
C LEU A 12 -18.97 -11.32 27.98
N GLN A 13 -20.29 -11.57 28.02
CA GLN A 13 -21.31 -10.76 27.32
C GLN A 13 -21.07 -10.61 25.81
N ILE A 14 -20.35 -11.55 25.20
CA ILE A 14 -20.11 -11.63 23.75
C ILE A 14 -20.95 -12.75 23.15
N ASN A 15 -21.45 -12.56 21.93
CA ASN A 15 -22.24 -13.59 21.27
C ASN A 15 -21.34 -14.74 20.75
N SER A 16 -21.93 -15.93 20.60
CA SER A 16 -21.24 -17.15 20.16
C SER A 16 -20.74 -17.06 18.72
N GLN A 17 -21.35 -16.23 17.88
CA GLN A 17 -20.86 -15.99 16.53
C GLN A 17 -19.50 -15.28 16.58
N THR A 18 -19.34 -14.28 17.46
CA THR A 18 -18.10 -13.56 17.72
C THR A 18 -17.03 -14.49 18.27
N ILE A 19 -17.36 -15.37 19.22
CA ILE A 19 -16.42 -16.38 19.73
C ILE A 19 -15.94 -17.30 18.59
N ARG A 20 -16.85 -17.82 17.76
CA ARG A 20 -16.52 -18.66 16.60
C ARG A 20 -15.72 -17.89 15.55
N TYR A 21 -15.97 -16.60 15.40
CA TYR A 21 -15.22 -15.75 14.50
C TYR A 21 -13.77 -15.61 14.96
N TYR A 22 -13.53 -15.42 16.27
CA TYR A 22 -12.17 -15.41 16.81
C TYR A 22 -11.46 -16.76 16.70
N GLU A 23 -12.17 -17.88 16.84
CA GLU A 23 -11.60 -19.20 16.52
C GLU A 23 -11.19 -19.31 15.05
N LYS A 24 -12.02 -18.82 14.11
CA LYS A 24 -11.72 -18.84 12.67
C LYS A 24 -10.48 -18.00 12.33
N LEU A 25 -10.30 -16.89 13.03
CA LEU A 25 -9.11 -16.04 12.91
C LEU A 25 -7.87 -16.63 13.62
N GLY A 26 -8.04 -17.75 14.34
CA GLY A 26 -6.93 -18.48 14.96
C GLY A 26 -6.50 -17.94 16.32
N PHE A 27 -7.29 -17.07 16.96
CA PHE A 27 -6.97 -16.52 18.29
C PHE A 27 -6.99 -17.58 19.39
N LEU A 28 -7.82 -18.60 19.24
CA LEU A 28 -7.97 -19.70 20.17
C LEU A 28 -8.36 -20.97 19.43
N LYS A 29 -8.01 -22.12 20.02
CA LYS A 29 -8.31 -23.45 19.48
C LYS A 29 -8.88 -24.32 20.61
N PRO A 30 -10.16 -24.13 20.98
CA PRO A 30 -10.77 -24.88 22.07
C PRO A 30 -10.78 -26.37 21.74
N LYS A 31 -10.59 -27.20 22.76
CA LYS A 31 -10.71 -28.65 22.60
C LYS A 31 -12.15 -29.02 22.26
N ARG A 32 -12.32 -30.19 21.65
CA ARG A 32 -13.63 -30.79 21.44
C ARG A 32 -13.76 -32.00 22.33
N ASP A 33 -14.93 -32.13 22.95
CA ASP A 33 -15.29 -33.34 23.66
C ASP A 33 -15.63 -34.46 22.67
N GLU A 34 -15.76 -35.69 23.18
CA GLU A 34 -16.06 -36.88 22.37
C GLU A 34 -17.36 -36.75 21.55
N ASN A 35 -18.32 -35.98 22.05
CA ASN A 35 -19.58 -35.67 21.37
C ASN A 35 -19.47 -34.51 20.35
N GLY A 36 -18.26 -34.04 20.05
CA GLY A 36 -17.98 -33.02 19.03
C GLY A 36 -18.23 -31.57 19.47
N TYR A 37 -18.75 -31.35 20.69
CA TYR A 37 -18.98 -30.02 21.25
C TYR A 37 -17.67 -29.36 21.68
N ARG A 38 -17.58 -28.03 21.49
CA ARG A 38 -16.45 -27.23 21.93
C ARG A 38 -16.40 -27.14 23.44
N ASN A 39 -15.18 -27.14 23.96
CA ASN A 39 -14.89 -27.05 25.37
C ASN A 39 -13.76 -26.04 25.59
N TYR A 40 -14.11 -24.88 26.14
CA TYR A 40 -13.20 -23.77 26.35
C TYR A 40 -12.49 -23.92 27.69
N THR A 41 -11.17 -23.82 27.67
CA THR A 41 -10.32 -23.80 28.87
C THR A 41 -10.36 -22.44 29.55
N GLN A 42 -9.79 -22.33 30.76
CA GLN A 42 -9.66 -21.02 31.41
C GLN A 42 -8.74 -20.09 30.62
N GLU A 43 -7.71 -20.64 29.98
CA GLU A 43 -6.78 -19.93 29.11
C GLU A 43 -7.52 -19.34 27.89
N ASP A 44 -8.39 -20.13 27.25
CA ASP A 44 -9.24 -19.65 26.14
C ASP A 44 -10.12 -18.48 26.58
N VAL A 45 -10.71 -18.57 27.78
CA VAL A 45 -11.56 -17.50 28.34
C VAL A 45 -10.74 -16.25 28.65
N GLN A 46 -9.50 -16.39 29.15
CA GLN A 46 -8.61 -15.26 29.37
C GLN A 46 -8.20 -14.57 28.06
N ILE A 47 -7.92 -15.32 27.00
CA ILE A 47 -7.66 -14.78 25.66
C ILE A 47 -8.87 -14.00 25.16
N LEU A 48 -10.07 -14.60 25.22
CA LEU A 48 -11.30 -13.94 24.80
C LEU A 48 -11.57 -12.65 25.61
N ARG A 49 -11.27 -12.63 26.91
CA ARG A 49 -11.40 -11.44 27.74
C ARG A 49 -10.45 -10.32 27.29
N LYS A 50 -9.19 -10.66 26.97
CA LYS A 50 -8.22 -9.68 26.43
C LYS A 50 -8.69 -9.12 25.09
N ILE A 51 -9.16 -9.99 24.18
CA ILE A 51 -9.68 -9.56 22.87
C ILE A 51 -10.87 -8.61 23.06
N HIS A 52 -11.82 -8.97 23.91
CA HIS A 52 -13.00 -8.15 24.17
C HIS A 52 -12.60 -6.76 24.69
N PHE A 53 -11.75 -6.69 25.72
CA PHE A 53 -11.28 -5.43 26.28
C PHE A 53 -10.58 -4.54 25.23
N LEU A 54 -9.72 -5.12 24.39
CA LEU A 54 -9.01 -4.34 23.37
C LEU A 54 -9.92 -3.90 22.23
N ARG A 55 -10.95 -4.70 21.91
CA ARG A 55 -11.99 -4.31 20.95
C ARG A 55 -12.87 -3.18 21.46
N ASP A 56 -13.10 -3.09 22.77
CA ASP A 56 -13.83 -1.97 23.37
C ASP A 56 -13.05 -0.64 23.25
N LEU A 57 -11.73 -0.70 23.06
CA LEU A 57 -10.87 0.45 22.74
C LEU A 57 -10.76 0.73 21.23
N ASP A 58 -11.62 0.11 20.42
CA ASP A 58 -11.62 0.18 18.95
C ASP A 58 -10.31 -0.29 18.29
N ILE A 59 -9.49 -1.10 18.98
CA ILE A 59 -8.23 -1.60 18.42
C ILE A 59 -8.52 -2.69 17.37
N PRO A 60 -7.99 -2.60 16.14
CA PRO A 60 -8.20 -3.60 15.10
C PRO A 60 -7.74 -5.01 15.50
N LEU A 61 -8.40 -6.04 14.97
CA LEU A 61 -8.10 -7.45 15.33
C LEU A 61 -6.68 -7.86 14.97
N GLU A 62 -6.12 -7.30 13.89
CA GLU A 62 -4.75 -7.55 13.43
C GLU A 62 -3.72 -7.06 14.47
N MET A 63 -3.97 -5.90 15.08
CA MET A 63 -3.15 -5.37 16.16
C MET A 63 -3.32 -6.18 17.44
N ILE A 64 -4.54 -6.61 17.76
CA ILE A 64 -4.81 -7.48 18.91
C ILE A 64 -4.05 -8.81 18.78
N GLN A 65 -4.01 -9.40 17.58
CA GLN A 65 -3.24 -10.62 17.34
C GLN A 65 -1.76 -10.40 17.61
N THR A 66 -1.21 -9.26 17.20
CA THR A 66 0.18 -8.89 17.46
C THR A 66 0.46 -8.73 18.96
N ILE A 67 -0.45 -8.09 19.71
CA ILE A 67 -0.36 -7.94 21.18
C ILE A 67 -0.37 -9.31 21.87
N LEU A 68 -1.24 -10.22 21.43
CA LEU A 68 -1.36 -11.55 22.04
C LEU A 68 -0.14 -12.44 21.77
N LEU A 69 0.50 -12.29 20.60
CA LEU A 69 1.72 -13.01 20.26
C LEU A 69 2.97 -12.41 20.92
N ASN A 70 3.03 -11.08 21.02
CA ASN A 70 4.18 -10.35 21.57
C ASN A 70 3.72 -9.33 22.62
N PRO A 71 3.52 -9.75 23.88
CA PRO A 71 3.03 -8.88 24.95
C PRO A 71 3.88 -7.62 25.18
N ASP A 72 5.19 -7.68 24.92
CA ASP A 72 6.10 -6.54 25.08
C ASP A 72 5.79 -5.37 24.11
N GLN A 73 5.12 -5.64 22.98
CA GLN A 73 4.71 -4.62 22.01
C GLN A 73 3.44 -3.87 22.43
N PHE A 74 2.79 -4.26 23.53
CA PHE A 74 1.51 -3.71 23.97
C PHE A 74 1.54 -2.17 24.07
N GLN A 75 2.54 -1.62 24.76
CA GLN A 75 2.67 -0.16 24.92
C GLN A 75 2.95 0.57 23.61
N ASN A 76 3.75 -0.03 22.72
CA ASN A 76 4.06 0.55 21.42
C ASN A 76 2.81 0.61 20.53
N ILE A 77 2.03 -0.48 20.50
CA ILE A 77 0.78 -0.56 19.73
C ILE A 77 -0.25 0.42 20.28
N LEU A 78 -0.40 0.53 21.60
CA LEU A 78 -1.27 1.53 22.20
C LEU A 78 -0.85 2.97 21.84
N ASN A 79 0.44 3.28 21.89
CA ASN A 79 0.93 4.61 21.50
C ASN A 79 0.68 4.93 20.02
N LYS A 80 0.82 3.93 19.13
CA LYS A 80 0.45 4.06 17.72
C LYS A 80 -1.05 4.28 17.54
N HIS A 81 -1.88 3.52 18.26
CA HIS A 81 -3.34 3.65 18.21
C HIS A 81 -3.81 5.00 18.76
N LEU A 82 -3.19 5.51 19.83
CA LEU A 82 -3.47 6.85 20.36
C LEU A 82 -3.19 7.94 19.33
N LYS A 83 -2.06 7.86 18.60
CA LYS A 83 -1.76 8.80 17.51
C LYS A 83 -2.80 8.70 16.38
N PHE A 84 -3.23 7.48 16.03
CA PHE A 84 -4.28 7.26 15.04
C PHE A 84 -5.63 7.87 15.49
N LEU A 85 -6.04 7.64 16.74
CA LEU A 85 -7.26 8.21 17.30
C LEU A 85 -7.22 9.74 17.34
N GLN A 86 -6.08 10.32 17.73
CA GLN A 86 -5.89 11.77 17.72
C GLN A 86 -6.08 12.35 16.31
N ALA A 87 -5.46 11.75 15.30
CA ALA A 87 -5.65 12.17 13.91
C ALA A 87 -7.10 12.00 13.44
N LYS A 88 -7.78 10.93 13.89
CA LYS A 88 -9.21 10.71 13.61
C LYS A 88 -10.09 11.79 14.24
N ILE A 89 -9.78 12.22 15.47
CA ILE A 89 -10.49 13.32 16.14
C ILE A 89 -10.31 14.61 15.34
N GLU A 90 -9.07 14.98 15.00
CA GLU A 90 -8.78 16.18 14.20
C GLU A 90 -9.54 16.19 12.87
N ASN A 91 -9.59 15.04 12.18
CA ASN A 91 -10.38 14.89 10.95
C ASN A 91 -11.89 15.05 11.19
N LEU A 92 -12.42 14.45 12.26
CA LEU A 92 -13.84 14.55 12.60
C LEU A 92 -14.24 15.98 12.99
N GLU A 93 -13.37 16.71 13.69
CA GLU A 93 -13.56 18.14 13.99
C GLU A 93 -13.61 18.97 12.71
N GLU A 94 -12.73 18.71 11.74
CA GLU A 94 -12.75 19.38 10.45
C GLU A 94 -14.05 19.09 9.67
N VAL A 95 -14.47 17.83 9.63
CA VAL A 95 -15.74 17.42 9.00
C VAL A 95 -16.92 18.10 9.70
N GLN A 96 -16.92 18.13 11.03
CA GLN A 96 -17.97 18.80 11.81
C GLN A 96 -18.04 20.29 11.48
N GLN A 97 -16.91 21.00 11.41
CA GLN A 97 -16.86 22.41 11.02
C GLN A 97 -17.42 22.62 9.62
N LYS A 98 -17.06 21.76 8.66
CA LYS A 98 -17.59 21.82 7.30
C LYS A 98 -19.11 21.62 7.27
N CYS A 99 -19.64 20.63 7.98
CA CYS A 99 -21.08 20.42 8.13
C CYS A 99 -21.77 21.64 8.74
N PHE A 100 -21.17 22.25 9.77
CA PHE A 100 -21.67 23.46 10.40
C PHE A 100 -21.74 24.64 9.41
N HIS A 101 -20.70 24.86 8.60
CA HIS A 101 -20.69 25.89 7.57
C HIS A 101 -21.74 25.68 6.49
N LEU A 102 -21.97 24.43 6.05
CA LEU A 102 -23.00 24.09 5.07
C LEU A 102 -24.40 24.35 5.65
N ASN A 103 -24.64 23.96 6.90
CA ASN A 103 -25.90 24.20 7.58
C ASN A 103 -26.20 25.70 7.75
N GLN A 104 -25.19 26.51 8.12
CA GLN A 104 -25.34 27.97 8.24
C GLN A 104 -25.69 28.67 6.92
N LYS A 105 -25.18 28.18 5.79
CA LYS A 105 -25.43 28.78 4.47
C LYS A 105 -26.84 28.51 3.94
N ASN A 106 -27.67 27.77 4.68
CA ASN A 106 -29.08 27.51 4.41
C ASN A 106 -29.33 27.10 2.95
N ILE A 107 -28.42 26.29 2.41
CA ILE A 107 -28.47 25.90 1.01
C ILE A 107 -29.56 24.83 0.87
N PRO A 108 -30.60 25.03 0.04
CA PRO A 108 -31.66 24.05 -0.13
C PRO A 108 -31.11 22.90 -0.99
N LEU A 109 -30.39 21.98 -0.35
CA LEU A 109 -29.42 21.14 -1.07
C LEU A 109 -29.73 19.64 -1.05
N LEU A 110 -30.81 19.17 -0.44
CA LEU A 110 -31.11 17.73 -0.47
C LEU A 110 -32.32 17.41 -1.36
N ASP A 111 -33.45 18.08 -1.16
CA ASP A 111 -34.66 17.78 -1.93
C ASP A 111 -34.55 18.25 -3.39
N ALA A 112 -33.96 19.43 -3.63
CA ALA A 112 -33.74 19.97 -4.98
C ALA A 112 -32.70 19.17 -5.82
N ILE A 113 -31.85 18.36 -5.17
CA ILE A 113 -30.85 17.50 -5.84
C ILE A 113 -31.45 16.13 -6.21
N ILE A 114 -32.36 15.61 -5.38
CA ILE A 114 -32.94 14.27 -5.56
C ILE A 114 -34.09 14.29 -6.59
N ASP A 115 -34.91 15.35 -6.59
CA ASP A 115 -36.13 15.38 -7.40
C ASP A 115 -35.94 15.86 -8.85
N GLY A 116 -34.70 16.16 -9.26
CA GLY A 116 -34.39 16.44 -10.68
C GLY A 116 -35.08 17.70 -11.24
N GLU A 117 -35.53 18.63 -10.39
CA GLU A 117 -36.27 19.83 -10.79
C GLU A 117 -35.41 20.94 -11.45
N PHE A 118 -34.20 20.64 -11.91
CA PHE A 118 -33.38 21.58 -12.68
C PHE A 118 -33.52 21.41 -14.21
N GLN A 119 -34.67 20.96 -14.72
CA GLN A 119 -34.92 20.94 -16.16
C GLN A 119 -35.23 22.33 -16.76
N ASN A 120 -35.52 23.34 -15.92
CA ASN A 120 -35.97 24.66 -16.40
C ASN A 120 -35.05 25.85 -16.02
N GLN A 121 -33.83 25.60 -15.54
CA GLN A 121 -32.86 26.67 -15.25
C GLN A 121 -31.65 26.64 -16.18
N PRO A 122 -31.00 27.80 -16.43
CA PRO A 122 -29.95 27.93 -17.44
C PRO A 122 -28.74 27.02 -17.15
N ALA A 123 -28.21 26.40 -18.20
CA ALA A 123 -27.21 25.32 -18.15
C ALA A 123 -25.97 25.59 -17.26
N HIS A 124 -25.55 26.85 -17.12
CA HIS A 124 -24.39 27.21 -16.29
C HIS A 124 -24.55 26.86 -14.80
N LEU A 125 -25.78 26.95 -14.26
CA LEU A 125 -26.04 26.65 -12.85
C LEU A 125 -25.99 25.13 -12.61
N HIS A 126 -26.38 24.35 -13.62
CA HIS A 126 -26.38 22.89 -13.59
C HIS A 126 -24.95 22.33 -13.54
N ASP A 127 -24.04 22.91 -14.34
CA ASP A 127 -22.62 22.54 -14.34
C ASP A 127 -21.93 22.91 -13.03
N GLU A 128 -22.29 24.04 -12.42
CA GLU A 128 -21.75 24.49 -11.14
C GLU A 128 -22.18 23.57 -9.99
N ILE A 129 -23.47 23.21 -9.92
CA ILE A 129 -24.04 22.29 -8.93
C ILE A 129 -23.43 20.88 -9.07
N LYS A 130 -23.28 20.38 -10.30
CA LYS A 130 -22.65 19.09 -10.57
C LYS A 130 -21.18 19.07 -10.15
N SER A 131 -20.46 20.18 -10.34
CA SER A 131 -19.08 20.36 -9.85
C SER A 131 -19.01 20.31 -8.32
N ILE A 132 -19.97 20.94 -7.63
CA ILE A 132 -20.01 20.98 -6.16
C ILE A 132 -20.30 19.59 -5.59
N ILE A 133 -21.26 18.86 -6.16
CA ILE A 133 -21.58 17.48 -5.77
C ILE A 133 -20.39 16.55 -6.04
N HIS A 134 -19.75 16.70 -7.20
CA HIS A 134 -18.56 15.90 -7.53
C HIS A 134 -17.44 16.11 -6.52
N LYS A 135 -17.11 17.37 -6.24
CA LYS A 135 -16.11 17.75 -5.23
C LYS A 135 -16.48 17.18 -3.86
N ALA A 136 -17.72 17.37 -3.40
CA ALA A 136 -18.21 16.84 -2.13
C ALA A 136 -18.07 15.30 -2.04
N SER A 137 -18.38 14.58 -3.13
CA SER A 137 -18.26 13.12 -3.19
C SER A 137 -16.80 12.62 -3.19
N GLU A 138 -15.88 13.44 -3.70
CA GLU A 138 -14.44 13.19 -3.73
C GLU A 138 -13.83 13.33 -2.33
N PHE A 139 -14.35 14.27 -1.52
CA PHE A 139 -13.94 14.48 -0.12
C PHE A 139 -14.38 13.38 0.86
N ILE A 140 -15.45 12.64 0.56
CA ILE A 140 -16.05 11.67 1.49
C ILE A 140 -15.36 10.29 1.45
N LYS A 141 -14.52 10.00 0.44
CA LYS A 141 -13.85 8.70 0.34
C LYS A 141 -12.44 8.76 0.96
N PRO A 142 -12.16 8.08 2.08
CA PRO A 142 -10.79 7.96 2.57
C PRO A 142 -9.90 7.37 1.46
N TYR A 143 -8.72 7.98 1.25
CA TYR A 143 -7.72 7.42 0.34
C TYR A 143 -7.21 6.10 0.93
N PRO A 144 -7.47 4.93 0.31
CA PRO A 144 -6.85 3.68 0.73
C PRO A 144 -5.34 3.79 0.50
N VAL A 145 -4.58 2.92 1.16
CA VAL A 145 -3.13 2.88 0.99
C VAL A 145 -2.80 2.67 -0.50
N VAL A 146 -2.06 3.60 -1.10
CA VAL A 146 -1.63 3.52 -2.51
C VAL A 146 -0.16 3.13 -2.55
N THR A 147 0.15 2.02 -3.21
CA THR A 147 1.53 1.59 -3.44
C THR A 147 1.95 1.92 -4.86
N LEU A 148 3.03 2.69 -5.01
CA LEU A 148 3.65 2.99 -6.30
C LEU A 148 4.94 2.20 -6.45
N GLY A 149 5.12 1.60 -7.64
CA GLY A 149 6.24 0.71 -7.91
C GLY A 149 5.92 -0.74 -7.54
N ARG A 150 6.91 -1.61 -7.70
CA ARG A 150 6.74 -3.05 -7.47
C ARG A 150 7.20 -3.39 -6.06
N LYS A 151 6.25 -3.68 -5.17
CA LYS A 151 6.54 -4.28 -3.86
C LYS A 151 6.67 -5.79 -4.04
N THR A 152 7.86 -6.33 -3.76
CA THR A 152 8.14 -7.76 -3.90
C THR A 152 7.68 -8.49 -2.65
N THR A 153 6.85 -9.51 -2.83
CA THR A 153 6.50 -10.41 -1.72
C THR A 153 7.58 -11.49 -1.53
N PRO A 154 7.73 -12.07 -0.32
CA PRO A 154 8.70 -13.14 -0.08
C PRO A 154 8.58 -14.29 -1.10
N PHE A 155 7.34 -14.65 -1.45
CA PHE A 155 7.07 -15.71 -2.43
C PHE A 155 7.52 -15.34 -3.85
N GLN A 156 7.26 -14.10 -4.29
CA GLN A 156 7.72 -13.62 -5.60
C GLN A 156 9.24 -13.56 -5.66
N PHE A 157 9.88 -13.08 -4.60
CA PHE A 157 11.34 -13.02 -4.50
C PHE A 157 11.97 -14.41 -4.58
N LEU A 158 11.43 -15.39 -3.85
CA LEU A 158 11.89 -16.78 -3.91
C LEU A 158 11.74 -17.38 -5.31
N LYS A 159 10.61 -17.11 -5.99
CA LYS A 159 10.38 -17.55 -7.37
C LYS A 159 11.41 -16.97 -8.34
N GLU A 160 11.76 -15.69 -8.20
CA GLU A 160 12.79 -15.04 -9.02
C GLU A 160 14.17 -15.64 -8.77
N ILE A 161 14.54 -15.90 -7.51
CA ILE A 161 15.81 -16.60 -7.18
C ILE A 161 15.87 -17.98 -7.82
N ILE A 162 14.80 -18.78 -7.73
CA ILE A 162 14.76 -20.12 -8.33
C ILE A 162 14.93 -20.02 -9.85
N PHE A 163 14.27 -19.05 -10.50
CA PHE A 163 14.39 -18.84 -11.93
C PHE A 163 15.83 -18.45 -12.34
N ILE A 164 16.47 -17.56 -11.57
CA ILE A 164 17.89 -17.19 -11.75
C ILE A 164 18.80 -18.41 -11.58
N PHE A 165 18.52 -19.23 -10.57
CA PHE A 165 19.30 -20.45 -10.32
C PHE A 165 19.16 -21.45 -11.48
N ILE A 166 17.95 -21.67 -11.99
CA ILE A 166 17.71 -22.54 -13.15
C ILE A 166 18.40 -21.98 -14.40
N SER A 167 18.30 -20.68 -14.66
CA SER A 167 18.90 -20.08 -15.86
C SER A 167 20.43 -20.13 -15.82
N THR A 168 21.04 -19.78 -14.69
CA THR A 168 22.49 -19.86 -14.49
C THR A 168 23.00 -21.29 -14.59
N THR A 169 22.32 -22.26 -13.95
CA THR A 169 22.70 -23.69 -14.07
C THR A 169 22.60 -24.20 -15.51
N LEU A 170 21.58 -23.82 -16.27
CA LEU A 170 21.48 -24.19 -17.70
C LEU A 170 22.62 -23.59 -18.53
N ILE A 171 22.95 -22.31 -18.31
CA ILE A 171 24.05 -21.63 -19.00
C ILE A 171 25.37 -22.34 -18.68
N THR A 172 25.66 -22.59 -17.40
CA THR A 172 26.91 -23.22 -17.01
C THR A 172 26.97 -24.70 -17.41
N MET A 173 25.84 -25.43 -17.42
CA MET A 173 25.79 -26.81 -17.92
C MET A 173 26.19 -26.91 -19.40
N SER A 174 25.82 -25.91 -20.21
CA SER A 174 26.28 -25.81 -21.61
C SER A 174 27.81 -25.70 -21.70
N PHE A 175 28.43 -24.91 -20.82
CA PHE A 175 29.90 -24.84 -20.71
C PHE A 175 30.51 -26.16 -20.23
N LEU A 176 29.88 -26.85 -19.28
CA LEU A 176 30.38 -28.11 -18.77
C LEU A 176 30.39 -29.21 -19.85
N LEU A 177 29.33 -29.28 -20.67
CA LEU A 177 29.25 -30.21 -21.81
C LEU A 177 30.37 -29.96 -22.83
N TYR A 178 30.73 -28.71 -23.10
CA TYR A 178 31.87 -28.36 -23.95
C TYR A 178 33.21 -28.93 -23.43
N PHE A 179 33.44 -28.83 -22.12
CA PHE A 179 34.68 -29.34 -21.51
C PHE A 179 34.74 -30.87 -21.39
N ILE A 180 33.61 -31.54 -21.14
CA ILE A 180 33.54 -33.01 -21.19
C ILE A 180 33.95 -33.50 -22.59
N ASN A 181 33.46 -32.82 -23.64
CA ASN A 181 33.77 -33.15 -25.03
C ASN A 181 35.25 -32.97 -25.39
N THR A 182 36.01 -32.16 -24.63
CA THR A 182 37.46 -31.98 -24.84
C THR A 182 38.32 -32.91 -23.97
N HIS A 183 37.72 -33.82 -23.18
CA HIS A 183 38.42 -34.78 -22.30
C HIS A 183 39.44 -34.15 -21.32
N THR A 184 39.25 -32.90 -20.92
CA THR A 184 40.19 -32.15 -20.05
C THR A 184 39.78 -32.10 -18.57
N MET A 185 38.68 -32.76 -18.20
CA MET A 185 38.02 -32.57 -16.90
C MET A 185 38.56 -33.47 -15.79
N THR A 186 39.04 -32.86 -14.69
CA THR A 186 39.42 -33.55 -13.43
C THR A 186 38.44 -33.22 -12.29
N HIS A 187 38.49 -33.94 -11.16
CA HIS A 187 37.63 -33.67 -9.99
C HIS A 187 37.75 -32.23 -9.45
N ILE A 188 38.91 -31.58 -9.59
CA ILE A 188 39.12 -30.18 -9.19
C ILE A 188 38.26 -29.24 -10.02
N HIS A 189 38.08 -29.52 -11.31
CA HIS A 189 37.29 -28.70 -12.21
C HIS A 189 35.79 -28.74 -11.85
N TRP A 190 35.28 -29.86 -11.34
CA TRP A 190 33.91 -29.95 -10.82
C TRP A 190 33.68 -29.05 -9.60
N GLY A 191 34.65 -28.98 -8.69
CA GLY A 191 34.59 -28.07 -7.54
C GLY A 191 34.59 -26.60 -7.96
N LEU A 192 35.47 -26.24 -8.90
CA LEU A 192 35.53 -24.88 -9.47
C LEU A 192 34.26 -24.51 -10.23
N TYR A 193 33.68 -25.46 -10.98
CA TYR A 193 32.41 -25.27 -11.66
C TYR A 193 31.29 -24.93 -10.66
N LEU A 194 31.12 -25.76 -9.63
CA LEU A 194 30.04 -25.60 -8.64
C LEU A 194 30.20 -24.28 -7.87
N LEU A 195 31.45 -23.92 -7.53
CA LEU A 195 31.76 -22.63 -6.92
C LEU A 195 31.42 -21.45 -7.84
N SER A 196 31.71 -21.54 -9.14
CA SER A 196 31.42 -20.47 -10.09
C SER A 196 29.92 -20.27 -10.32
N VAL A 197 29.12 -21.34 -10.32
CA VAL A 197 27.64 -21.26 -10.37
C VAL A 197 27.09 -20.55 -9.13
N ILE A 198 27.57 -20.92 -7.94
CA ILE A 198 27.16 -20.26 -6.68
C ILE A 198 27.55 -18.78 -6.70
N LEU A 199 28.76 -18.45 -7.14
CA LEU A 199 29.21 -17.07 -7.19
C LEU A 199 28.39 -16.24 -8.20
N LEU A 200 28.14 -16.78 -9.39
CA LEU A 200 27.35 -16.11 -10.44
C LEU A 200 25.90 -15.91 -10.02
N THR A 201 25.28 -16.88 -9.36
CA THR A 201 23.91 -16.75 -8.84
C THR A 201 23.82 -15.64 -7.79
N ILE A 202 24.78 -15.60 -6.84
CA ILE A 202 24.85 -14.53 -5.84
C ILE A 202 25.01 -13.16 -6.53
N ILE A 203 25.95 -13.04 -7.47
CA ILE A 203 26.17 -11.79 -8.22
C ILE A 203 24.90 -11.37 -8.96
N PHE A 204 24.22 -12.29 -9.63
CA PHE A 204 23.01 -11.98 -10.40
C PHE A 204 21.84 -11.56 -9.51
N ILE A 205 21.68 -12.19 -8.34
CA ILE A 205 20.72 -11.75 -7.31
C ILE A 205 21.04 -10.32 -6.90
N PHE A 206 22.32 -10.00 -6.62
CA PHE A 206 22.70 -8.64 -6.24
C PHE A 206 22.54 -7.62 -7.39
N ILE A 207 22.80 -7.99 -8.64
CA ILE A 207 22.65 -7.10 -9.80
C ILE A 207 21.17 -6.82 -10.06
N LEU A 208 20.34 -7.86 -10.12
CA LEU A 208 18.92 -7.74 -10.44
C LEU A 208 18.08 -7.21 -9.29
N PHE A 209 18.50 -7.44 -8.04
CA PHE A 209 17.74 -6.94 -6.90
C PHE A 209 17.85 -5.43 -6.78
N HIS A 210 16.86 -4.76 -7.37
CA HIS A 210 16.66 -3.33 -7.32
C HIS A 210 15.17 -3.07 -7.10
N GLU A 211 14.79 -2.94 -5.82
CA GLU A 211 13.42 -2.71 -5.41
C GLU A 211 13.29 -1.28 -4.91
N LYS A 212 12.38 -0.54 -5.53
CA LYS A 212 12.02 0.81 -5.12
C LYS A 212 10.52 0.95 -5.21
N TYR A 213 9.89 1.24 -4.08
CA TYR A 213 8.45 1.48 -4.01
C TYR A 213 8.14 2.54 -2.96
N TYR A 214 6.93 3.08 -3.08
CA TYR A 214 6.39 4.10 -2.20
C TYR A 214 5.02 3.65 -1.71
N GLU A 215 4.73 3.75 -0.42
CA GLU A 215 3.41 3.46 0.14
C GLU A 215 2.85 4.73 0.75
N PHE A 216 1.73 5.20 0.21
CA PHE A 216 1.02 6.37 0.69
C PHE A 216 -0.12 5.91 1.58
N GLY A 217 -0.01 6.16 2.88
CA GLY A 217 -1.04 5.93 3.87
C GLY A 217 -2.00 7.11 3.98
N ILE A 218 -2.82 7.09 5.04
CA ILE A 218 -3.81 8.16 5.28
C ILE A 218 -3.15 9.41 5.88
N VAL A 219 -2.05 9.27 6.61
CA VAL A 219 -1.39 10.39 7.33
C VAL A 219 0.10 10.46 7.08
N ASP A 220 0.66 9.39 6.55
CA ASP A 220 2.07 9.17 6.36
C ASP A 220 2.34 8.47 5.04
N PHE A 221 3.62 8.42 4.67
CA PHE A 221 4.07 7.62 3.56
C PHE A 221 5.44 7.03 3.85
N TYR A 222 5.68 5.87 3.23
CA TYR A 222 6.90 5.11 3.36
C TYR A 222 7.65 5.08 2.03
N ILE A 223 8.96 5.27 2.10
CA ILE A 223 9.87 5.16 0.97
C ILE A 223 10.79 3.98 1.20
N PHE A 224 10.69 2.98 0.33
CA PHE A 224 11.61 1.85 0.30
C PHE A 224 12.51 1.96 -0.93
N ASP A 225 13.82 1.99 -0.71
CA ASP A 225 14.82 2.03 -1.78
C ASP A 225 15.97 1.09 -1.43
N SER A 226 16.02 -0.06 -2.11
CA SER A 226 16.99 -1.12 -1.83
C SER A 226 18.39 -0.82 -2.38
N TYR A 227 18.56 0.21 -3.21
CA TYR A 227 19.79 0.48 -3.96
C TYR A 227 21.02 0.59 -3.06
N LYS A 228 20.90 1.25 -1.91
CA LYS A 228 22.00 1.50 -0.98
C LYS A 228 22.19 0.43 0.09
N MET A 229 21.25 -0.51 0.23
CA MET A 229 21.20 -1.46 1.36
C MET A 229 20.78 -2.87 0.94
N LYS A 230 21.27 -3.35 -0.22
CA LYS A 230 20.79 -4.59 -0.87
C LYS A 230 20.68 -5.80 0.06
N ALA A 231 21.72 -6.13 0.82
CA ALA A 231 21.68 -7.30 1.72
C ALA A 231 20.64 -7.17 2.85
N LYS A 232 20.55 -6.00 3.51
CA LYS A 232 19.54 -5.73 4.55
C LYS A 232 18.13 -5.71 3.96
N SER A 233 17.99 -5.20 2.74
CA SER A 233 16.71 -5.12 2.03
C SER A 233 16.19 -6.49 1.64
N ILE A 234 17.05 -7.39 1.14
CA ILE A 234 16.69 -8.79 0.85
C ILE A 234 16.18 -9.49 2.12
N LYS A 235 16.90 -9.33 3.23
CA LYS A 235 16.48 -9.89 4.53
C LYS A 235 15.10 -9.35 4.95
N ALA A 236 14.90 -8.04 4.88
CA ALA A 236 13.63 -7.42 5.25
C ALA A 236 12.47 -7.84 4.34
N VAL A 237 12.71 -8.08 3.05
CA VAL A 237 11.70 -8.63 2.14
C VAL A 237 11.33 -10.06 2.53
N LEU A 238 12.31 -10.90 2.86
CA LEU A 238 12.06 -12.29 3.29
C LEU A 238 11.32 -12.39 4.63
N GLU A 239 11.63 -11.50 5.57
CA GLU A 239 11.01 -11.43 6.91
C GLU A 239 9.70 -10.61 6.92
N ASN A 240 9.35 -9.97 5.80
CA ASN A 240 8.21 -9.06 5.68
C ASN A 240 8.28 -7.85 6.65
N THR A 241 9.51 -7.40 6.96
CA THR A 241 9.83 -6.28 7.86
C THR A 241 10.31 -5.03 7.09
N THR A 242 9.93 -4.89 5.82
CA THR A 242 10.37 -3.77 4.97
C THR A 242 10.03 -2.39 5.54
N HIS A 243 8.94 -2.28 6.28
CA HIS A 243 8.51 -1.06 6.95
C HIS A 243 9.48 -0.57 8.04
N GLU A 244 10.29 -1.47 8.63
CA GLU A 244 11.28 -1.11 9.66
C GLU A 244 12.51 -0.40 9.07
N ILE A 245 12.81 -0.68 7.81
CA ILE A 245 13.95 -0.09 7.10
C ILE A 245 13.53 0.97 6.08
N ALA A 246 12.25 1.05 5.75
CA ALA A 246 11.69 2.12 4.93
C ALA A 246 11.81 3.47 5.65
N ARG A 247 12.10 4.53 4.89
CA ARG A 247 12.06 5.89 5.42
C ARG A 247 10.61 6.29 5.59
N HIS A 248 10.27 6.73 6.79
CA HIS A 248 8.94 7.19 7.16
C HIS A 248 8.88 8.71 7.14
N TYR A 249 7.82 9.25 6.57
CA TYR A 249 7.55 10.69 6.55
C TYR A 249 6.07 10.95 6.75
N LEU A 250 5.75 12.07 7.39
CA LEU A 250 4.39 12.62 7.42
C LEU A 250 4.20 13.59 6.26
N TYR A 251 2.97 13.76 5.77
CA TYR A 251 2.71 14.74 4.70
C TYR A 251 3.10 16.17 5.09
N LYS A 252 2.98 16.51 6.39
CA LYS A 252 3.43 17.80 6.92
C LYS A 252 4.94 18.03 6.80
N ASP A 253 5.73 16.98 6.61
CA ASP A 253 7.18 17.07 6.47
C ASP A 253 7.59 17.49 5.04
N ILE A 254 6.63 17.57 4.12
CA ILE A 254 6.83 18.03 2.75
C ILE A 254 6.79 19.57 2.71
N CYS A 255 7.83 20.20 2.17
CA CYS A 255 7.85 21.64 1.90
C CYS A 255 7.05 21.99 0.66
N ASN A 256 7.32 21.27 -0.43
CA ASN A 256 6.59 21.35 -1.69
C ASN A 256 6.87 20.12 -2.56
N VAL A 257 6.03 19.94 -3.58
CA VAL A 257 6.24 18.94 -4.63
C VAL A 257 6.21 19.63 -5.98
N LYS A 258 7.29 19.54 -6.75
CA LYS A 258 7.33 20.01 -8.14
C LYS A 258 6.91 18.89 -9.08
N ILE A 259 5.94 19.16 -9.94
CA ILE A 259 5.46 18.21 -10.95
C ILE A 259 5.92 18.69 -12.32
N HIS A 260 6.51 17.78 -13.08
CA HIS A 260 6.88 18.01 -14.47
C HIS A 260 6.68 16.74 -15.29
N VAL A 261 6.51 16.91 -16.60
CA VAL A 261 6.37 15.80 -17.55
C VAL A 261 7.61 15.70 -18.42
N GLU A 262 8.16 14.49 -18.51
CA GLU A 262 9.21 14.15 -19.46
C GLU A 262 8.62 13.37 -20.65
N LYS A 263 8.88 13.83 -21.87
CA LYS A 263 8.62 13.08 -23.10
C LYS A 263 9.75 12.07 -23.31
N LYS A 264 9.43 10.77 -23.35
CA LYS A 264 10.40 9.70 -23.65
C LYS A 264 10.02 8.96 -24.92
N ILE A 265 11.03 8.46 -25.60
CA ILE A 265 10.90 7.64 -26.80
C ILE A 265 11.49 6.27 -26.45
N GLY A 266 10.70 5.20 -26.58
CA GLY A 266 11.15 3.85 -26.27
C GLY A 266 10.25 2.76 -26.85
N GLY A 267 10.77 1.54 -26.95
CA GLY A 267 10.05 0.37 -27.44
C GLY A 267 11.00 -0.80 -27.66
N ILE A 268 10.59 -2.00 -27.27
CA ILE A 268 11.29 -3.25 -27.60
C ILE A 268 10.40 -3.98 -28.61
N GLY A 269 10.92 -4.25 -29.81
CA GLY A 269 10.28 -5.09 -30.83
C GLY A 269 9.28 -4.40 -31.78
N PHE A 270 8.56 -3.35 -31.37
CA PHE A 270 7.49 -2.73 -32.17
C PHE A 270 7.78 -1.30 -32.69
N GLY A 271 9.05 -0.85 -32.65
CA GLY A 271 9.44 0.50 -33.08
C GLY A 271 9.38 1.56 -31.95
N PRO A 272 9.79 2.81 -32.24
CA PRO A 272 9.85 3.87 -31.24
C PRO A 272 8.45 4.38 -30.89
N VAL A 273 8.01 4.13 -29.65
CA VAL A 273 6.78 4.69 -29.10
C VAL A 273 7.13 5.90 -28.24
N THR A 274 6.41 7.00 -28.47
CA THR A 274 6.50 8.17 -27.61
C THR A 274 5.55 8.01 -26.44
N TYR A 275 6.05 8.20 -25.23
CA TYR A 275 5.24 8.19 -24.01
C TYR A 275 5.66 9.33 -23.07
N TYR A 276 4.74 9.74 -22.21
CA TYR A 276 4.94 10.83 -21.25
C TYR A 276 5.02 10.28 -19.83
N ASN A 277 6.07 10.66 -19.10
CA ASN A 277 6.23 10.31 -17.70
C ASN A 277 5.94 11.52 -16.82
N ILE A 278 4.99 11.38 -15.90
CA ILE A 278 4.77 12.37 -14.84
C ILE A 278 5.79 12.09 -13.73
N ILE A 279 6.55 13.11 -13.38
CA ILE A 279 7.57 13.04 -12.33
C ILE A 279 7.20 14.01 -11.22
N TYR A 280 7.10 13.47 -10.00
CA TYR A 280 6.88 14.21 -8.77
C TYR A 280 8.21 14.35 -8.05
N GLN A 281 8.71 15.57 -7.91
CA GLN A 281 9.93 15.89 -7.16
C GLN A 281 9.55 16.42 -5.78
N PHE A 282 9.85 15.66 -4.75
CA PHE A 282 9.53 16.01 -3.37
C PHE A 282 10.69 16.77 -2.74
N HIS A 283 10.37 17.91 -2.14
CA HIS A 283 11.28 18.67 -1.30
C HIS A 283 10.84 18.57 0.16
N MET A 284 11.65 17.92 0.98
CA MET A 284 11.35 17.66 2.39
C MET A 284 11.94 18.75 3.30
N ARG A 285 11.37 18.91 4.49
CA ARG A 285 11.83 19.88 5.50
C ARG A 285 13.21 19.57 6.07
N ASP A 286 13.61 18.30 6.07
CA ASP A 286 14.92 17.84 6.53
C ASP A 286 16.04 18.02 5.47
N GLY A 287 15.73 18.63 4.32
CA GLY A 287 16.65 18.83 3.21
C GLY A 287 16.79 17.61 2.29
N ASN A 288 16.06 16.51 2.53
CA ASN A 288 16.04 15.39 1.62
C ASN A 288 15.19 15.70 0.38
N HIS A 289 15.62 15.13 -0.75
CA HIS A 289 14.90 15.22 -2.02
C HIS A 289 14.75 13.83 -2.63
N PHE A 290 13.57 13.53 -3.17
CA PHE A 290 13.34 12.28 -3.89
C PHE A 290 12.36 12.49 -5.05
N GLN A 291 12.42 11.58 -6.03
CA GLN A 291 11.61 11.65 -7.23
C GLN A 291 10.80 10.38 -7.42
N ILE A 292 9.52 10.56 -7.72
CA ILE A 292 8.59 9.48 -8.03
C ILE A 292 8.18 9.62 -9.49
N ASN A 293 8.47 8.57 -10.26
CA ASN A 293 7.98 8.45 -11.63
C ASN A 293 6.64 7.74 -11.57
N SER A 294 5.55 8.47 -11.80
CA SER A 294 4.21 7.93 -11.91
C SER A 294 3.94 7.48 -13.33
N SER A 295 4.87 6.76 -13.97
CA SER A 295 4.61 6.19 -15.29
C SER A 295 3.43 5.23 -15.14
N LEU A 296 2.25 5.67 -15.59
CA LEU A 296 0.95 5.00 -15.54
C LEU A 296 0.94 3.76 -16.44
N TYR A 297 1.94 2.89 -16.29
CA TYR A 297 2.00 1.60 -16.97
C TYR A 297 1.12 0.61 -16.22
N GLN A 298 -0.19 0.74 -16.42
CA GLN A 298 -1.11 -0.38 -16.64
C GLN A 298 -2.53 0.14 -16.84
N GLU A 299 -3.18 -0.34 -17.91
CA GLU A 299 -4.55 -0.05 -18.34
C GLU A 299 -5.64 -0.50 -17.36
N THR A 300 -5.31 -0.97 -16.17
CA THR A 300 -6.29 -1.27 -15.13
C THR A 300 -6.69 0.02 -14.44
N SER A 301 -7.72 0.61 -15.02
CA SER A 301 -8.54 1.74 -14.58
C SER A 301 -9.06 1.75 -13.12
N GLN A 302 -8.50 0.94 -12.22
CA GLN A 302 -8.77 0.90 -10.77
C GLN A 302 -7.77 1.70 -9.92
N ASP A 303 -6.60 2.06 -10.45
CA ASP A 303 -5.61 2.91 -9.76
C ASP A 303 -5.84 4.43 -9.97
N ARG A 304 -7.08 4.85 -10.22
CA ARG A 304 -7.46 6.26 -10.41
C ARG A 304 -7.48 7.06 -9.09
N LYS A 305 -6.49 6.84 -8.22
CA LYS A 305 -6.13 7.71 -7.11
C LYS A 305 -4.70 8.14 -7.37
N SER A 306 -4.55 9.22 -8.12
CA SER A 306 -3.25 9.71 -8.52
C SER A 306 -2.46 10.24 -7.31
N VAL A 307 -1.13 10.19 -7.37
CA VAL A 307 -0.26 10.85 -6.37
C VAL A 307 -0.66 12.31 -6.19
N TYR A 308 -1.05 12.97 -7.27
CA TYR A 308 -1.59 14.32 -7.28
C TYR A 308 -2.77 14.48 -6.31
N GLU A 309 -3.81 13.65 -6.43
CA GLU A 309 -5.00 13.70 -5.58
C GLU A 309 -4.67 13.51 -4.10
N ILE A 310 -3.77 12.58 -3.78
CA ILE A 310 -3.32 12.33 -2.40
C ILE A 310 -2.63 13.59 -1.84
N LEU A 311 -1.75 14.21 -2.63
CA LEU A 311 -1.05 15.42 -2.22
C LEU A 311 -1.98 16.63 -2.09
N ASP A 312 -2.95 16.78 -3.00
CA ASP A 312 -3.97 17.85 -2.96
C ASP A 312 -4.89 17.67 -1.74
N TYR A 313 -5.28 16.43 -1.43
CA TYR A 313 -6.06 16.07 -0.24
C TYR A 313 -5.34 16.46 1.06
N HIS A 314 -4.03 16.21 1.14
CA HIS A 314 -3.21 16.61 2.28
C HIS A 314 -2.77 18.08 2.27
N HIS A 315 -3.30 18.89 1.35
CA HIS A 315 -2.96 20.31 1.20
C HIS A 315 -1.46 20.56 1.07
N VAL A 316 -0.73 19.62 0.46
CA VAL A 316 0.69 19.78 0.17
C VAL A 316 0.86 20.87 -0.88
N LYS A 317 1.86 21.73 -0.71
CA LYS A 317 2.17 22.78 -1.70
C LYS A 317 2.67 22.16 -2.99
N ILE A 318 1.84 22.12 -4.03
CA ILE A 318 2.19 21.59 -5.35
C ILE A 318 2.61 22.74 -6.27
N ILE A 319 3.77 22.59 -6.92
CA ILE A 319 4.28 23.47 -7.97
C ILE A 319 4.07 22.74 -9.30
N ASP A 320 3.05 23.16 -10.04
CA ASP A 320 2.62 22.55 -11.30
C ASP A 320 2.73 23.58 -12.44
N GLU A 321 3.89 23.59 -13.10
CA GLU A 321 4.21 24.55 -14.16
C GLU A 321 3.42 24.29 -15.45
N GLN A 322 2.97 23.05 -15.67
CA GLN A 322 2.24 22.62 -16.85
C GLN A 322 0.72 22.57 -16.62
N ASN A 323 0.23 23.04 -15.46
CA ASN A 323 -1.17 23.07 -15.06
C ASN A 323 -1.89 21.73 -15.31
N LEU A 324 -1.22 20.64 -14.93
CA LEU A 324 -1.70 19.26 -14.95
C LEU A 324 -2.85 19.03 -13.97
N LYS A 325 -3.11 19.94 -13.02
CA LYS A 325 -4.32 19.91 -12.17
C LYS A 325 -5.59 19.62 -12.97
N GLN A 326 -5.76 20.28 -14.12
CA GLN A 326 -6.92 20.09 -14.98
C GLN A 326 -6.96 18.70 -15.63
N PHE A 327 -5.80 18.10 -15.92
CA PHE A 327 -5.71 16.73 -16.42
C PHE A 327 -6.18 15.73 -15.38
N PHE A 328 -5.70 15.83 -14.12
CA PHE A 328 -6.10 14.90 -13.06
C PHE A 328 -7.59 14.98 -12.72
N LEU A 329 -8.22 16.16 -12.89
CA LEU A 329 -9.67 16.34 -12.69
C LEU A 329 -10.52 15.77 -13.84
N GLN A 330 -9.96 15.56 -15.04
CA GLN A 330 -10.68 15.09 -16.23
C GLN A 330 -10.54 13.56 -16.39
N LYS A 331 -11.59 12.81 -16.02
CA LYS A 331 -11.54 11.34 -15.91
C LYS A 331 -11.36 10.55 -17.22
N ASN A 332 -11.44 11.21 -18.39
CA ASN A 332 -11.55 10.55 -19.70
C ASN A 332 -10.47 10.96 -20.72
N LEU A 333 -9.49 11.79 -20.36
CA LEU A 333 -8.42 12.16 -21.30
C LEU A 333 -7.17 11.33 -21.04
N SER A 334 -6.52 10.86 -22.11
CA SER A 334 -5.15 10.34 -22.00
C SER A 334 -4.17 11.51 -21.81
N ILE A 335 -3.08 11.28 -21.07
CA ILE A 335 -2.06 12.33 -20.85
C ILE A 335 -1.44 12.80 -22.18
N TYR A 336 -1.36 11.88 -23.14
CA TYR A 336 -0.91 12.16 -24.49
C TYR A 336 -1.82 13.18 -25.18
N GLU A 337 -3.13 12.92 -25.20
CA GLU A 337 -4.13 13.85 -25.77
C GLU A 337 -4.16 15.19 -25.05
N TYR A 338 -3.99 15.19 -23.71
CA TYR A 338 -4.00 16.42 -22.92
C TYR A 338 -2.85 17.35 -23.27
N LEU A 339 -1.64 16.79 -23.41
CA LEU A 339 -0.45 17.58 -23.67
C LEU A 339 -0.36 18.01 -25.15
N GLU A 340 -0.74 17.16 -26.11
CA GLU A 340 -0.71 17.55 -27.53
C GLU A 340 -1.75 18.62 -27.87
N LYS A 341 -2.96 18.57 -27.30
CA LYS A 341 -4.00 19.61 -27.50
C LYS A 341 -3.58 21.01 -27.02
N ARG A 342 -2.55 21.13 -26.20
CA ARG A 342 -2.01 22.42 -25.71
C ARG A 342 -0.85 22.94 -26.55
N CYS A 343 -0.23 22.10 -27.38
CA CYS A 343 0.90 22.46 -28.23
C CYS A 343 0.48 22.80 -29.68
N THR A 344 -0.80 22.63 -30.02
CA THR A 344 -1.45 23.13 -31.23
C THR A 344 -2.30 24.34 -30.90
#